data_AF-A0A1H1QMT5-F1
#
_entry.id   AF-A0A1H1QMT5-F1
#
_cell.length_a   1.000
_cell.length_b   1.000
_cell.length_c   1.000
_cell.angle_alpha   90.00
_cell.angle_beta   90.00
_cell.angle_gamma   90.00
#
_symmetry.space_group_name_H-M   'P 1'
#
loop_
_entity.id
_entity.type
_entity.pdbx_description
1 polymer ?
#
loop_
_entity_poly.entity_id
_entity_poly.type
_entity_poly.pdbx_seq_one_letter_code
_entity_poly.pdbx_strand_id
1 'polypeptide(L)'
;MEKSGKVIRKSILNFGINASMTLCMSAIIGIGFLIKYTLISGQDRWEVYGRNVELYLLGMDRHQWGMLHLILGFILLALLIAHIILHWKVITNVYRKIITVPLAKKIVALVFILICASMVIVPFFIQPEIETNKKEMGRKVTLVTDLSD
;
A
#
# COMPACT_ATOMS: atom_id res chain seq x y z
N MET A 1 -24.33 -24.47 28.59
CA MET A 1 -24.37 -23.02 28.23
C MET A 1 -23.01 -22.45 27.83
N GLU A 2 -21.89 -22.90 28.41
CA GLU A 2 -20.52 -22.39 28.12
C GLU A 2 -20.08 -22.48 26.64
N LYS A 3 -20.38 -23.60 25.95
CA LYS A 3 -20.02 -23.82 24.55
C LYS A 3 -20.66 -22.80 23.60
N SER A 4 -21.90 -22.37 23.88
CA SER A 4 -22.63 -21.38 23.07
C SER A 4 -21.99 -19.99 23.17
N GLY A 5 -21.63 -19.57 24.40
CA GLY A 5 -20.95 -18.29 24.63
C GLY A 5 -19.58 -18.19 23.95
N LYS A 6 -18.81 -19.29 23.91
CA LYS A 6 -17.50 -19.33 23.25
C LYS A 6 -17.60 -19.20 21.72
N VAL A 7 -18.64 -19.78 21.11
CA VAL A 7 -18.88 -19.69 19.66
C VAL A 7 -19.27 -18.27 19.25
N ILE A 8 -20.15 -17.62 20.02
CA ILE A 8 -20.57 -16.23 19.78
C ILE A 8 -19.37 -15.27 19.86
N ARG A 9 -18.53 -15.39 20.91
CA ARG A 9 -17.33 -14.55 21.08
C ARG A 9 -16.35 -14.69 19.91
N LYS A 10 -16.14 -15.91 19.40
CA LYS A 10 -15.29 -16.13 18.22
C LYS A 10 -15.87 -15.49 16.96
N SER A 11 -17.19 -15.58 16.76
CA SER A 11 -17.85 -14.95 15.62
C SER A 11 -17.72 -13.42 15.66
N ILE A 12 -17.91 -12.81 16.83
CA ILE A 12 -17.73 -11.37 17.05
C ILE A 12 -16.29 -10.94 16.78
N LEU A 13 -15.30 -11.71 17.26
CA LEU A 13 -13.88 -11.44 16.99
C LEU A 13 -13.56 -11.49 15.49
N ASN A 14 -14.06 -12.50 14.78
CA ASN A 14 -13.87 -12.62 13.33
C ASN A 14 -14.51 -11.44 12.58
N PHE A 15 -15.74 -11.08 12.96
CA PHE A 15 -16.44 -9.93 12.38
C PHE A 15 -15.69 -8.63 12.65
N GLY A 16 -15.20 -8.43 13.87
CA GLY A 16 -14.40 -7.27 14.26
C GLY A 16 -13.14 -7.14 13.42
N ILE A 17 -12.37 -8.21 13.25
CA ILE A 17 -11.15 -8.21 12.42
C ILE A 17 -11.49 -7.90 10.96
N ASN A 18 -12.56 -8.49 10.41
CA ASN A 18 -12.99 -8.20 9.04
C ASN A 18 -13.43 -6.75 8.86
N ALA A 19 -14.18 -6.19 9.81
CA ALA A 19 -14.60 -4.79 9.80
C ALA A 19 -13.38 -3.85 9.90
N SER A 20 -12.44 -4.13 10.79
CA SER A 20 -11.20 -3.36 10.93
C SER A 20 -10.36 -3.41 9.66
N MET A 21 -10.17 -4.58 9.05
CA MET A 21 -9.46 -4.70 7.77
C MET A 21 -10.15 -3.91 6.65
N THR A 22 -11.47 -3.98 6.56
CA THR A 22 -12.25 -3.22 5.55
C THR A 22 -12.08 -1.72 5.73
N LEU A 23 -12.12 -1.24 6.98
CA LEU A 23 -11.91 0.15 7.30
C LEU A 23 -10.47 0.61 6.96
N CYS A 24 -9.46 -0.17 7.35
CA CYS A 24 -8.06 0.11 7.02
C CYS A 24 -7.85 0.16 5.50
N MET A 25 -8.40 -0.80 4.75
CA MET A 25 -8.30 -0.83 3.29
C MET A 25 -8.94 0.41 2.66
N SER A 26 -10.13 0.79 3.13
CA SER A 26 -10.82 1.99 2.66
C SER A 26 -10.01 3.26 2.92
N ALA A 27 -9.40 3.36 4.10
CA ALA A 27 -8.53 4.49 4.47
C ALA A 27 -7.26 4.55 3.61
N ILE A 28 -6.58 3.42 3.38
CA ILE A 28 -5.39 3.34 2.52
C ILE A 28 -5.73 3.78 1.10
N ILE A 29 -6.83 3.27 0.52
CA ILE A 29 -7.29 3.67 -0.82
C ILE A 29 -7.61 5.17 -0.85
N GLY A 30 -8.37 5.66 0.13
CA GLY A 30 -8.72 7.07 0.24
C GLY A 30 -7.50 7.99 0.32
N ILE A 31 -6.50 7.63 1.13
CA ILE A 31 -5.24 8.38 1.22
C ILE A 31 -4.43 8.26 -0.08
N GLY A 32 -4.44 7.11 -0.74
CA GLY A 32 -3.82 6.94 -2.05
C GLY A 32 -4.40 7.90 -3.09
N PHE A 33 -5.72 8.03 -3.14
CA PHE A 33 -6.40 9.02 -3.99
C PHE A 33 -6.11 10.45 -3.59
N LEU A 34 -6.10 10.75 -2.28
CA LEU A 34 -5.74 12.06 -1.75
C LEU A 34 -4.32 12.46 -2.16
N ILE A 35 -3.34 11.57 -2.05
CA ILE A 35 -1.95 11.82 -2.46
C ILE A 35 -1.86 11.96 -3.99
N LYS A 36 -2.60 11.16 -4.75
CA LYS A 36 -2.51 11.20 -6.22
C LYS A 36 -3.19 12.43 -6.82
N TYR A 37 -4.36 12.81 -6.33
CA TYR A 37 -5.24 13.79 -6.98
C TYR A 37 -5.37 15.12 -6.23
N THR A 38 -5.20 15.13 -4.91
CA THR A 38 -5.33 16.37 -4.10
C THR A 38 -3.97 16.95 -3.77
N LEU A 39 -3.07 16.15 -3.20
CA LEU A 39 -1.70 16.55 -2.87
C LEU A 39 -0.75 16.23 -4.03
N ILE A 40 -1.09 16.77 -5.20
CA ILE A 40 -0.40 16.51 -6.48
C ILE A 40 1.12 16.73 -6.39
N SER A 41 1.85 16.04 -7.27
CA SER A 41 3.32 16.04 -7.24
C SER A 41 3.87 17.42 -7.61
N GLY A 42 5.12 17.72 -7.24
CA GLY A 42 5.71 19.04 -7.48
C GLY A 42 5.67 19.48 -8.95
N GLN A 43 5.76 18.52 -9.89
CA GLN A 43 5.66 18.80 -11.33
C GLN A 43 4.25 19.22 -11.72
N ASP A 44 3.25 18.46 -11.27
CA ASP A 44 1.84 18.75 -11.51
C ASP A 44 1.43 20.10 -10.90
N ARG A 45 2.02 20.48 -9.75
CA ARG A 45 1.76 21.79 -9.13
C ARG A 45 2.14 22.96 -10.03
N TRP A 46 3.22 22.82 -10.79
CA TRP A 46 3.64 23.87 -11.71
C TRP A 46 2.66 24.00 -12.89
N GLU A 47 2.10 22.88 -13.34
CA GLU A 47 1.10 22.86 -14.41
C GLU A 47 -0.24 23.46 -13.96
N VAL A 48 -0.67 23.14 -12.73
CA VAL A 48 -1.97 23.58 -12.20
C VAL A 48 -1.93 25.01 -11.66
N TYR A 49 -0.86 25.37 -10.94
CA TYR A 49 -0.77 26.66 -10.24
C TYR A 49 0.21 27.66 -10.86
N GLY A 50 1.00 27.25 -11.87
CA GLY A 50 1.99 28.12 -12.53
C GLY A 50 3.22 28.46 -11.67
N ARG A 51 3.28 27.93 -10.44
CA ARG A 51 4.34 28.16 -9.45
C ARG A 51 4.42 26.97 -8.49
N ASN A 52 5.56 26.80 -7.85
CA ASN A 52 5.73 25.78 -6.83
C ASN A 52 5.07 26.27 -5.54
N VAL A 53 3.91 25.70 -5.25
CA VAL A 53 3.19 25.91 -3.98
C VAL A 53 3.26 24.65 -3.14
N GLU A 54 3.21 24.81 -1.83
CA GLU A 54 3.04 23.69 -0.92
C GLU A 54 1.55 23.44 -0.70
N LEU A 55 1.15 22.18 -0.80
CA LEU A 55 -0.23 21.76 -0.60
C LEU A 55 -0.31 21.06 0.75
N TYR A 56 -1.23 21.54 1.58
CA TYR A 56 -1.50 21.01 2.90
C TYR A 56 -2.95 20.58 2.99
N LEU A 57 -3.19 19.45 3.64
CA LEU A 57 -4.51 19.01 4.04
C LEU A 57 -4.47 18.57 5.50
N LEU A 58 -5.35 19.15 6.33
CA LEU A 58 -5.32 18.99 7.79
C LEU A 58 -3.96 19.34 8.42
N GLY A 59 -3.29 20.36 7.86
CA GLY A 59 -1.96 20.78 8.31
C GLY A 59 -0.82 19.82 7.94
N MET A 60 -1.11 18.78 7.15
CA MET A 60 -0.11 17.79 6.72
C MET A 60 0.16 17.87 5.21
N ASP A 61 1.43 17.71 4.85
CA ASP A 61 1.88 17.70 3.46
C ASP A 61 1.78 16.31 2.82
N ARG A 62 2.11 16.21 1.53
CA ARG A 62 2.09 14.94 0.77
C ARG A 62 2.94 13.85 1.43
N HIS A 63 4.09 14.21 1.99
CA HIS A 63 5.03 13.24 2.57
C HIS A 63 4.49 12.66 3.88
N GLN A 64 3.89 13.51 4.72
CA GLN A 64 3.26 13.10 5.96
C GLN A 64 2.04 12.21 5.71
N TRP A 65 1.19 12.55 4.74
CA TRP A 65 0.10 11.66 4.31
C TRP A 65 0.63 10.35 3.74
N GLY A 66 1.76 10.38 3.00
CA GLY A 66 2.45 9.18 2.52
C GLY A 66 2.96 8.29 3.66
N MET A 67 3.47 8.89 4.75
CA MET A 67 3.88 8.16 5.95
C MET A 67 2.68 7.50 6.64
N LEU A 68 1.56 8.22 6.78
CA LEU A 68 0.32 7.65 7.33
C LEU A 68 -0.21 6.50 6.47
N HIS A 69 -0.18 6.65 5.15
CA HIS A 69 -0.54 5.58 4.21
C HIS A 69 0.29 4.32 4.43
N LEU A 70 1.61 4.47 4.61
CA LEU A 70 2.52 3.35 4.84
C LEU A 70 2.27 2.68 6.20
N ILE A 71 2.09 3.46 7.27
CA ILE A 71 1.78 2.94 8.62
C ILE A 71 0.48 2.14 8.59
N LEU A 72 -0.58 2.67 7.96
CA LEU A 72 -1.84 1.95 7.80
C LEU A 72 -1.66 0.67 6.98
N GLY A 73 -0.80 0.69 5.95
CA GLY A 73 -0.40 -0.50 5.21
C GLY A 73 0.18 -1.60 6.09
N PHE A 74 1.09 -1.27 7.00
CA PHE A 74 1.64 -2.24 7.96
C PHE A 74 0.60 -2.76 8.96
N ILE A 75 -0.30 -1.88 9.44
CA ILE A 75 -1.42 -2.29 10.31
C ILE A 75 -2.34 -3.28 9.58
N LEU A 76 -2.71 -2.98 8.34
CA LEU A 76 -3.52 -3.87 7.51
C LEU A 76 -2.83 -5.21 7.26
N LEU A 77 -1.51 -5.19 6.99
CA LEU A 77 -0.72 -6.41 6.81
C LEU A 77 -0.72 -7.28 8.08
N ALA A 78 -0.52 -6.66 9.26
CA ALA A 78 -0.58 -7.37 10.54
C ALA A 78 -1.97 -7.98 10.80
N LEU A 79 -3.04 -7.23 10.55
CA LEU A 79 -4.42 -7.72 10.66
C LEU A 79 -4.68 -8.88 9.68
N LEU A 80 -4.16 -8.80 8.45
CA LEU A 80 -4.29 -9.86 7.46
C LEU A 80 -3.57 -11.14 7.90
N ILE A 81 -2.37 -11.03 8.46
CA ILE A 81 -1.64 -12.18 9.05
C ILE A 81 -2.46 -12.80 10.18
N ALA A 82 -2.99 -11.98 11.10
CA ALA A 82 -3.85 -12.45 12.18
C ALA A 82 -5.11 -13.16 11.65
N HIS A 83 -5.75 -12.60 10.62
CA HIS A 83 -6.90 -13.21 9.94
C HIS A 83 -6.55 -14.58 9.35
N ILE A 84 -5.41 -14.69 8.65
CA ILE A 84 -4.95 -15.96 8.07
C ILE A 84 -4.73 -17.01 9.17
N ILE A 85 -4.11 -16.64 10.30
CA ILE A 85 -3.89 -17.54 11.44
C ILE A 85 -5.23 -18.02 12.02
N LEU A 86 -6.19 -17.12 12.21
CA LEU A 86 -7.52 -17.47 12.75
C LEU A 86 -8.31 -18.39 11.81
N HIS A 87 -8.12 -18.23 10.50
CA HIS A 87 -8.80 -19.01 9.46
C HIS A 87 -7.96 -20.19 8.94
N TRP A 88 -6.81 -20.51 9.56
CA TRP A 88 -5.85 -21.51 9.08
C TRP A 88 -6.47 -22.89 8.76
N LYS A 89 -7.40 -23.37 9.59
CA LYS A 89 -8.09 -24.65 9.36
C LYS A 89 -8.94 -24.62 8.08
N VAL A 90 -9.62 -23.50 7.82
CA VAL A 90 -10.43 -23.33 6.61
C VAL A 90 -9.54 -23.29 5.39
N ILE A 91 -8.47 -22.47 5.43
CA ILE A 91 -7.49 -22.32 4.36
C ILE A 91 -6.90 -23.69 3.98
N THR A 92 -6.38 -24.44 4.96
CA THR A 92 -5.77 -25.75 4.69
C THR A 92 -6.78 -26.79 4.19
N ASN A 93 -8.04 -26.75 4.64
CA ASN A 93 -9.09 -27.63 4.15
C ASN A 93 -9.46 -27.34 2.69
N VAL A 94 -9.64 -26.06 2.35
CA VAL A 94 -9.93 -25.64 0.97
C VAL A 94 -8.73 -25.96 0.06
N TYR A 95 -7.52 -25.63 0.51
CA TYR A 95 -6.29 -25.88 -0.23
C TYR A 95 -6.09 -27.36 -0.57
N ARG A 96 -6.34 -28.27 0.39
CA ARG A 96 -6.28 -29.72 0.17
C ARG A 96 -7.31 -30.24 -0.83
N LYS A 97 -8.46 -29.56 -0.98
CA LYS A 97 -9.51 -29.93 -1.94
C LYS A 97 -9.20 -29.45 -3.36
N ILE A 98 -8.58 -28.27 -3.49
CA ILE A 98 -8.26 -27.69 -4.79
C ILE A 98 -7.08 -28.42 -5.45
N ILE A 99 -6.00 -28.64 -4.68
CA ILE A 99 -4.80 -29.32 -5.19
C ILE A 99 -4.77 -30.71 -4.58
N THR A 100 -4.87 -31.75 -5.40
CA THR A 100 -4.86 -33.14 -4.94
C THR A 100 -3.43 -33.70 -4.88
N VAL A 101 -2.59 -33.35 -5.85
CA VAL A 101 -1.22 -33.85 -6.03
C VAL A 101 -0.26 -33.32 -4.93
N PRO A 102 0.48 -34.20 -4.22
CA PRO A 102 1.31 -33.80 -3.07
C PRO A 102 2.52 -32.93 -3.44
N LEU A 103 3.15 -33.17 -4.60
CA LEU A 103 4.27 -32.35 -5.08
C LEU A 103 3.81 -30.95 -5.49
N ALA A 104 2.69 -30.86 -6.22
CA ALA A 104 2.10 -29.59 -6.65
C ALA A 104 1.73 -28.69 -5.46
N LYS A 105 1.25 -29.26 -4.34
CA LYS A 105 0.98 -28.52 -3.10
C LYS A 105 2.22 -27.77 -2.59
N LYS A 106 3.37 -28.44 -2.55
CA LYS A 106 4.61 -27.82 -2.05
C LYS A 106 5.10 -26.72 -2.99
N ILE A 107 5.10 -27.00 -4.29
CA ILE A 107 5.57 -26.05 -5.32
C ILE A 107 4.69 -24.80 -5.34
N VAL A 108 3.37 -24.95 -5.40
CA VAL A 108 2.45 -23.79 -5.46
C VAL A 108 2.56 -22.94 -4.20
N ALA A 109 2.64 -23.54 -3.02
CA ALA A 109 2.81 -22.80 -1.78
C ALA A 109 4.15 -22.05 -1.73
N LEU A 110 5.25 -22.70 -2.14
CA LEU A 110 6.57 -22.08 -2.19
C LEU A 110 6.59 -20.88 -3.16
N VAL A 111 6.09 -21.07 -4.39
CA VAL A 111 6.04 -20.03 -5.42
C VAL A 111 5.21 -18.84 -4.93
N PHE A 112 4.06 -19.09 -4.30
CA PHE A 112 3.22 -18.03 -3.74
C PHE A 112 3.97 -17.21 -2.68
N ILE A 113 4.66 -17.87 -1.74
CA ILE A 113 5.44 -17.19 -0.71
C ILE A 113 6.59 -16.37 -1.33
N LEU A 114 7.29 -16.92 -2.31
CA LEU A 114 8.38 -16.23 -3.01
C LEU A 114 7.88 -14.98 -3.75
N ILE A 115 6.72 -15.07 -4.41
CA ILE A 115 6.10 -13.91 -5.08
C ILE A 115 5.77 -12.83 -4.04
N CYS A 116 5.07 -13.17 -2.96
CA CYS A 116 4.73 -12.19 -1.91
C CYS A 116 5.98 -11.55 -1.28
N ALA A 117 7.00 -12.36 -0.97
CA ALA A 117 8.26 -11.85 -0.42
C ALA A 117 8.97 -10.93 -1.42
N SER A 118 9.02 -11.30 -2.70
CA SER A 118 9.64 -10.47 -3.74
C SER A 118 8.97 -9.10 -3.85
N MET A 119 7.64 -9.02 -3.80
CA MET A 119 6.92 -7.74 -3.89
C MET A 119 7.28 -6.77 -2.75
N VAL A 120 7.61 -7.29 -1.57
CA VAL A 120 8.01 -6.47 -0.40
C VAL A 120 9.49 -6.12 -0.45
N ILE A 121 10.33 -7.07 -0.89
CA ILE A 121 11.80 -6.96 -0.80
C ILE A 121 12.37 -6.17 -1.98
N VAL A 122 11.83 -6.35 -3.19
CA VAL A 122 12.36 -5.75 -4.43
C VAL A 122 12.54 -4.22 -4.36
N PRO A 123 11.61 -3.42 -3.80
CA PRO A 123 11.78 -1.97 -3.69
C PRO A 123 13.05 -1.52 -2.93
N PHE A 124 13.63 -2.38 -2.10
CA PHE A 124 14.87 -2.08 -1.36
C PHE A 124 16.14 -2.29 -2.18
N PHE A 125 16.07 -3.01 -3.31
CA PHE A 125 17.22 -3.33 -4.16
C PHE A 125 17.21 -2.59 -5.50
N ILE A 126 16.06 -2.05 -5.91
CA ILE A 126 15.96 -1.25 -7.14
C ILE A 126 16.51 0.15 -6.88
N GLN A 127 17.59 0.51 -7.58
CA GLN A 127 18.05 1.89 -7.65
C GLN A 127 17.23 2.62 -8.72
N PRO A 128 16.73 3.85 -8.44
CA PRO A 128 15.97 4.59 -9.43
C PRO A 128 16.88 5.01 -10.60
N GLU A 129 16.38 4.86 -11.81
CA GLU A 129 17.01 5.46 -12.99
C GLU A 129 16.87 6.98 -12.90
N ILE A 130 18.00 7.69 -13.00
CA ILE A 130 18.05 9.15 -12.87
C ILE A 130 17.95 9.75 -14.27
N GLU A 131 16.74 10.00 -14.73
CA GLU A 131 16.53 10.82 -15.93
C GLU A 131 16.46 12.31 -15.55
N THR A 132 17.31 13.13 -16.17
CA THR A 132 17.24 14.58 -16.02
C THR A 132 15.98 15.10 -16.70
N ASN A 133 15.12 15.77 -15.94
CA ASN A 133 13.84 16.22 -16.47
C ASN A 133 14.05 17.26 -17.59
N LYS A 134 13.63 16.97 -18.83
CA LYS A 134 13.77 17.90 -19.97
C LYS A 134 13.15 19.29 -19.69
N LYS A 135 12.11 19.38 -18.85
CA LYS A 135 11.50 20.66 -18.45
C LYS A 135 12.41 21.52 -17.57
N GLU A 136 13.24 20.92 -16.71
CA GLU A 136 14.21 21.68 -15.91
C GLU A 136 15.38 22.20 -16.73
N MET A 137 15.82 21.44 -17.73
CA MET A 137 16.89 21.86 -18.64
C MET A 137 16.45 23.05 -19.50
N GLY A 138 15.21 23.04 -20.02
CA GLY A 138 14.64 24.20 -20.71
C GLY A 138 14.57 25.45 -19.82
N ARG A 139 14.16 25.29 -18.55
CA ARG A 139 14.07 26.40 -17.59
C ARG A 139 15.42 27.05 -17.26
N LYS A 140 16.48 26.25 -17.06
CA LYS A 140 17.82 26.81 -16.83
C LYS A 140 18.33 27.59 -18.03
N VAL A 141 18.05 27.12 -19.24
CA VAL A 141 18.48 27.80 -20.47
C VAL A 141 17.82 29.18 -20.58
N THR A 142 16.51 29.29 -20.32
CA THR A 142 15.79 30.59 -20.39
C THR A 142 16.28 31.60 -19.35
N LEU A 143 16.52 31.16 -18.11
CA LEU A 143 17.03 32.05 -17.06
C LEU A 143 18.45 32.54 -17.33
N VAL A 144 19.30 31.70 -17.95
CA VAL A 144 20.67 32.11 -18.31
C VAL A 144 20.65 33.12 -19.46
N THR A 145 19.76 32.94 -20.44
CA THR A 145 19.60 33.93 -21.53
C THR A 145 19.06 35.27 -21.00
N ASP A 146 18.05 35.27 -20.12
CA ASP A 146 17.48 36.52 -19.55
C ASP A 146 18.45 37.31 -18.64
N LEU A 147 19.52 36.67 -18.14
CA LEU A 147 20.54 37.31 -17.31
C LEU A 147 21.76 37.80 -18.12
N SER A 148 21.81 37.49 -19.42
CA SER A 148 22.94 37.81 -20.30
C SER A 148 22.65 38.98 -21.25
N ASP A 149 21.43 39.53 -21.22
CA ASP A 149 20.98 40.75 -21.91
C ASP A 149 20.90 41.94 -20.94
#